data_AF-G8T8Y1-F1
#
_entry.id   AF-G8T8Y1-F1
#
_cell.length_a   1.000
_cell.length_b   1.000
_cell.length_c   1.000
_cell.angle_alpha   90.00
_cell.angle_beta   90.00
_cell.angle_gamma   90.00
#
_symmetry.space_group_name_H-M   'P 1'
#
loop_
_entity.id
_entity.type
_entity.pdbx_description
1 polymer ?
#
loop_
_entity_poly.entity_id
_entity_poly.type
_entity_poly.pdbx_seq_one_letter_code
_entity_poly.pdbx_strand_id
1 'polypeptide(L)'
;MSVNNNAMHALLERQEQEQKHLAAAAQMAWEKCREVGDQLLSPYNGEYENAPKDVKKMLSQLRQNYMEEWSSIGKLTNLMKERHEREREELVRKNLILEKLRQAKENNRNKSRDRER
;
A
#
# COMPACT_ATOMS: atom_id res chain seq x y z
N MET A 1 3.80 27.70 7.92
CA MET A 1 3.73 26.23 7.79
C MET A 1 5.15 25.70 7.64
N SER A 2 5.57 24.75 8.49
CA SER A 2 6.94 24.21 8.44
C SER A 2 7.09 23.26 7.23
N VAL A 3 8.23 23.30 6.54
CA VAL A 3 8.56 22.47 5.36
C VAL A 3 8.37 20.97 5.65
N ASN A 4 8.54 20.54 6.90
CA ASN A 4 8.34 19.16 7.34
C ASN A 4 6.88 18.71 7.24
N ASN A 5 5.92 19.63 7.43
CA ASN A 5 4.49 19.31 7.32
C ASN A 5 4.10 19.10 5.85
N ASN A 6 4.65 19.91 4.95
CA ASN A 6 4.37 19.79 3.51
C ASN A 6 4.89 18.48 2.93
N ALA A 7 6.08 18.01 3.36
CA ALA A 7 6.64 16.74 2.92
C ALA A 7 5.80 15.54 3.38
N MET A 8 5.26 15.58 4.61
CA MET A 8 4.37 14.55 5.11
C MET A 8 3.03 14.55 4.37
N HIS A 9 2.44 15.72 4.12
CA HIS A 9 1.21 15.82 3.33
C HIS A 9 1.36 15.25 1.92
N ALA A 10 2.43 15.63 1.19
CA ALA A 10 2.69 15.10 -0.15
C ALA A 10 2.91 13.59 -0.14
N LEU A 11 3.57 13.03 0.90
CA LEU A 11 3.72 11.59 1.06
C LEU A 11 2.37 10.91 1.25
N LEU A 12 1.50 11.44 2.11
CA LEU A 12 0.17 10.88 2.37
C LEU A 12 -0.73 10.93 1.14
N GLU A 13 -0.73 12.05 0.41
CA GLU A 13 -1.47 12.17 -0.86
C GLU A 13 -1.02 11.12 -1.88
N ARG A 14 0.30 10.90 -2.00
CA ARG A 14 0.83 9.84 -2.87
C ARG A 14 0.38 8.46 -2.41
N GLN A 15 0.43 8.17 -1.11
CA GLN A 15 0.00 6.89 -0.54
C GLN A 15 -1.49 6.63 -0.75
N GLU A 16 -2.33 7.67 -0.65
CA GLU A 16 -3.76 7.59 -0.96
C GLU A 16 -3.99 7.26 -2.45
N GLN A 17 -3.21 7.87 -3.35
CA GLN A 17 -3.29 7.57 -4.78
C GLN A 17 -2.85 6.14 -5.09
N GLU A 18 -1.78 5.65 -4.47
CA GLU A 18 -1.34 4.25 -4.57
C GLU A 18 -2.43 3.28 -4.08
N GLN A 19 -3.16 3.61 -3.00
CA GLN A 19 -4.30 2.81 -2.52
C GLN A 19 -5.45 2.77 -3.51
N LYS A 20 -5.80 3.90 -4.15
CA LYS A 20 -6.82 3.95 -5.20
C LYS A 20 -6.43 3.08 -6.40
N HIS A 21 -5.15 3.12 -6.79
CA HIS A 21 -4.63 2.26 -7.86
C HIS A 21 -4.68 0.77 -7.49
N LEU A 22 -4.32 0.42 -6.25
CA LEU A 22 -4.43 -0.97 -5.78
C LEU A 22 -5.89 -1.46 -5.82
N ALA A 23 -6.83 -0.63 -5.37
CA ALA A 23 -8.26 -0.98 -5.39
C ALA A 23 -8.77 -1.19 -6.83
N ALA A 24 -8.38 -0.32 -7.77
CA ALA A 24 -8.70 -0.48 -9.18
C ALA A 24 -8.09 -1.76 -9.78
N ALA A 25 -6.83 -2.06 -9.45
CA ALA A 25 -6.16 -3.27 -9.90
C ALA A 25 -6.80 -4.55 -9.32
N ALA A 26 -7.20 -4.53 -8.04
CA ALA A 26 -7.93 -5.64 -7.42
C ALA A 26 -9.27 -5.89 -8.12
N GLN A 27 -10.01 -4.82 -8.45
CA GLN A 27 -11.25 -4.93 -9.22
C GLN A 27 -11.03 -5.57 -10.60
N MET A 28 -10.02 -5.12 -11.35
CA MET A 28 -9.67 -5.71 -12.65
C MET A 28 -9.24 -7.18 -12.52
N ALA A 29 -8.51 -7.53 -11.46
CA ALA A 29 -8.11 -8.91 -11.20
C ALA A 29 -9.32 -9.79 -10.87
N TRP A 30 -10.31 -9.25 -10.14
CA TRP A 30 -11.55 -9.95 -9.84
C TRP A 30 -12.39 -10.20 -11.09
N GLU A 31 -12.49 -9.20 -11.97
CA GLU A 31 -13.20 -9.33 -13.26
C GLU A 31 -12.60 -10.44 -14.10
N LYS A 32 -11.26 -10.51 -14.21
CA LYS A 32 -10.59 -11.64 -14.88
C LYS A 32 -10.90 -12.99 -14.23
N CYS A 33 -10.92 -13.06 -12.90
CA CYS A 33 -11.28 -14.29 -12.20
C CYS A 33 -12.74 -14.70 -12.51
N ARG A 34 -13.64 -13.73 -12.64
CA ARG A 34 -15.02 -13.98 -13.06
C ARG A 34 -15.11 -14.46 -14.50
N GLU A 35 -14.42 -13.81 -15.43
CA GLU A 35 -14.40 -14.22 -16.85
C GLU A 35 -13.92 -15.67 -17.01
N VAL A 36 -12.82 -16.02 -16.35
CA VAL A 36 -12.32 -17.41 -16.34
C VAL A 36 -13.33 -18.34 -15.70
N GLY A 37 -14.01 -17.90 -14.64
CA GLY A 37 -15.06 -18.68 -13.99
C GLY A 37 -16.26 -18.94 -14.91
N ASP A 38 -16.71 -17.93 -15.64
CA ASP A 38 -17.82 -18.02 -16.58
C ASP A 38 -17.46 -18.92 -17.77
N GLN A 39 -16.21 -18.85 -18.25
CA GLN A 39 -15.69 -19.77 -19.28
C GLN A 39 -15.67 -21.22 -18.80
N LEU A 40 -15.23 -21.48 -17.58
CA LEU A 40 -15.22 -22.82 -16.98
C LEU A 40 -16.64 -23.37 -16.78
N LEU A 41 -17.62 -22.50 -16.53
CA LEU A 41 -19.02 -22.89 -16.34
C LEU A 41 -19.85 -22.92 -17.62
N SER A 42 -19.37 -22.32 -18.72
CA SER A 42 -20.08 -22.26 -20.00
C SER A 42 -20.57 -23.63 -20.52
N PRO A 43 -19.79 -24.72 -20.44
CA PRO A 43 -20.26 -26.06 -20.85
C PRO A 43 -21.37 -26.65 -19.96
N TYR A 44 -21.61 -26.05 -18.80
CA TYR A 44 -22.55 -26.52 -17.76
C TYR A 44 -23.72 -25.54 -17.57
N ASN A 45 -24.13 -24.85 -18.64
CA ASN A 45 -25.17 -23.81 -18.65
C ASN A 45 -24.87 -22.60 -17.74
N GLY A 46 -23.60 -22.38 -17.38
CA GLY A 46 -23.22 -21.33 -16.43
C GLY A 46 -23.54 -21.68 -14.97
N GLU A 47 -24.06 -22.88 -14.69
CA GLU A 47 -24.48 -23.27 -13.35
C GLU A 47 -23.36 -24.03 -12.64
N TYR A 48 -22.93 -23.48 -11.49
CA TYR A 48 -21.94 -24.12 -10.64
C TYR A 48 -22.35 -25.54 -10.26
N GLU A 49 -23.64 -25.78 -9.98
CA GLU A 49 -24.09 -27.09 -9.51
C GLU A 49 -23.94 -28.21 -10.54
N ASN A 50 -24.10 -27.87 -11.82
CA ASN A 50 -23.98 -28.80 -12.94
C ASN A 50 -22.52 -29.12 -13.29
N ALA A 51 -21.57 -28.34 -12.77
CA ALA A 51 -20.15 -28.55 -13.04
C ALA A 51 -19.61 -29.79 -12.28
N PRO A 52 -18.70 -30.56 -12.90
CA PRO A 52 -18.04 -31.68 -12.26
C PRO A 52 -17.13 -31.21 -11.12
N LYS A 53 -16.80 -32.13 -10.20
CA LYS A 53 -15.98 -31.83 -9.01
C LYS A 53 -14.66 -31.15 -9.34
N ASP A 54 -14.02 -31.52 -10.45
CA ASP A 54 -12.73 -30.93 -10.84
C ASP A 54 -12.87 -29.46 -11.23
N VAL A 55 -13.93 -29.09 -11.96
CA VAL A 55 -14.23 -27.70 -12.31
C VAL A 55 -14.61 -26.90 -11.07
N LYS A 56 -15.43 -27.47 -10.18
CA LYS A 56 -15.75 -26.86 -8.87
C LYS A 56 -14.48 -26.58 -8.05
N LYS A 57 -13.51 -27.51 -8.06
CA LYS A 57 -12.21 -27.37 -7.40
C LYS A 57 -11.36 -26.28 -8.06
N MET A 58 -11.30 -26.22 -9.39
CA MET A 58 -10.58 -25.16 -10.12
C MET A 58 -11.15 -23.76 -9.81
N LEU A 59 -12.48 -23.61 -9.80
CA LEU A 59 -13.15 -22.36 -9.44
C LEU A 59 -12.85 -21.94 -7.99
N SER A 60 -12.87 -22.90 -7.07
CA SER A 60 -12.52 -22.66 -5.67
C SER A 60 -11.06 -22.20 -5.53
N GLN A 61 -10.13 -22.87 -6.22
CA GLN A 61 -8.72 -22.49 -6.22
C GLN A 61 -8.49 -21.11 -6.84
N LEU A 62 -9.17 -20.80 -7.94
CA LEU A 62 -9.10 -19.49 -8.60
C LEU A 62 -9.51 -18.37 -7.64
N ARG A 63 -10.64 -18.54 -6.95
CA ARG A 63 -11.11 -17.59 -5.93
C ARG A 63 -10.15 -17.49 -4.75
N GLN A 64 -9.60 -18.61 -4.29
CA GLN A 64 -8.63 -18.63 -3.21
C GLN A 64 -7.36 -17.86 -3.59
N ASN A 65 -6.80 -18.12 -4.77
CA ASN A 65 -5.61 -17.42 -5.26
C ASN A 65 -5.86 -15.91 -5.37
N TYR A 66 -7.03 -15.51 -5.86
CA TYR A 66 -7.44 -14.11 -5.88
C TYR A 66 -7.46 -13.51 -4.46
N MET A 67 -8.11 -14.20 -3.50
CA MET A 67 -8.21 -13.71 -2.13
C MET A 67 -6.85 -13.61 -1.43
N GLU A 68 -5.98 -14.59 -1.62
CA GLU A 68 -4.63 -14.59 -1.04
C GLU A 68 -3.79 -13.40 -1.53
N GLU A 69 -3.96 -13.01 -2.79
CA GLU A 69 -3.15 -11.95 -3.40
C GLU A 69 -3.77 -10.56 -3.25
N TRP A 70 -5.06 -10.43 -3.59
CA TRP A 70 -5.74 -9.16 -3.85
C TRP A 70 -6.74 -8.72 -2.77
N SER A 71 -7.04 -9.56 -1.77
CA SER A 71 -7.98 -9.16 -0.71
C SER A 71 -7.44 -8.01 0.15
N SER A 72 -8.31 -7.45 0.99
CA SER A 72 -7.95 -6.39 1.96
C SER A 72 -6.89 -6.81 2.98
N ILE A 73 -6.68 -8.12 3.13
CA ILE A 73 -5.63 -8.75 3.95
C ILE A 73 -4.67 -9.58 3.09
N GLY A 74 -4.78 -9.47 1.76
CA GLY A 74 -3.94 -10.17 0.79
C GLY A 74 -2.51 -9.65 0.78
N LYS A 75 -1.63 -10.42 0.15
CA LYS A 75 -0.18 -10.15 0.12
C LYS A 75 0.14 -8.75 -0.38
N LEU A 76 -0.48 -8.29 -1.47
CA LEU A 76 -0.23 -6.97 -2.05
C LEU A 76 -0.62 -5.84 -1.11
N THR A 77 -1.78 -5.96 -0.45
CA THR A 77 -2.25 -4.96 0.51
C THR A 77 -1.31 -4.86 1.72
N ASN A 78 -0.84 -6.00 2.24
CA ASN A 78 0.08 -6.02 3.38
C ASN A 78 1.45 -5.44 3.01
N LEU A 79 2.01 -5.83 1.86
CA LEU A 79 3.28 -5.28 1.36
C LEU A 79 3.19 -3.77 1.16
N MET A 80 2.09 -3.26 0.61
CA MET A 80 1.88 -1.83 0.43
C MET A 80 1.80 -1.10 1.78
N LYS A 81 1.05 -1.64 2.77
CA LYS A 81 0.97 -1.07 4.11
C LYS A 81 2.34 -1.00 4.80
N GLU A 82 3.12 -2.09 4.74
CA GLU A 82 4.47 -2.14 5.31
C GLU A 82 5.43 -1.15 4.64
N ARG A 83 5.32 -0.99 3.31
CA ARG A 83 6.10 0.01 2.58
C ARG A 83 5.70 1.42 3.02
N HIS A 84 4.41 1.70 3.08
CA HIS A 84 3.89 3.02 3.48
C HIS A 84 4.32 3.39 4.90
N GLU A 85 4.30 2.44 5.83
CA GLU A 85 4.79 2.65 7.20
C GLU A 85 6.27 3.00 7.22
N ARG A 86 7.11 2.21 6.55
CA ARG A 86 8.55 2.47 6.45
C ARG A 86 8.86 3.84 5.86
N GLU A 87 8.15 4.24 4.81
CA GLU A 87 8.32 5.56 4.20
C GLU A 87 7.99 6.71 5.18
N ARG A 88 6.94 6.54 6.02
CA ARG A 88 6.59 7.51 7.06
C ARG A 88 7.64 7.56 8.16
N GLU A 89 8.06 6.41 8.67
CA GLU A 89 9.10 6.30 9.70
C GLU A 89 10.42 6.95 9.24
N GLU A 90 10.83 6.68 8.01
CA GLU A 90 12.03 7.30 7.43
C GLU A 90 11.93 8.82 7.34
N LEU A 91 10.76 9.34 6.93
CA LEU A 91 10.55 10.78 6.84
C LEU A 91 10.60 11.44 8.22
N VAL A 92 9.94 10.83 9.21
CA VAL A 92 9.99 11.28 10.61
C VAL A 92 11.42 11.27 11.13
N ARG A 93 12.17 10.18 10.89
CA ARG A 93 13.57 10.06 11.31
C ARG A 93 14.46 11.14 10.68
N LYS A 94 14.31 11.41 9.37
CA LYS A 94 15.02 12.48 8.67
C LYS A 94 14.71 13.85 9.28
N ASN A 95 13.44 14.13 9.54
CA ASN A 95 13.02 15.39 10.16
C ASN A 95 13.60 15.59 11.56
N LEU A 96 13.60 14.54 12.40
CA LEU A 96 14.21 14.60 13.73
C LEU A 96 15.72 14.89 13.67
N ILE A 97 16.44 14.31 12.71
CA ILE A 97 17.87 14.57 12.51
C ILE A 97 18.10 16.03 12.08
N LEU A 98 17.31 16.52 11.12
CA LEU A 98 17.42 17.91 10.65
C LEU A 98 17.15 18.92 11.76
N GLU A 99 16.15 18.64 12.61
CA GLU A 99 15.84 19.49 13.75
C GLU A 99 16.97 19.51 14.78
N LYS A 100 17.53 18.34 15.13
CA LYS A 100 18.71 18.24 16.01
C LYS A 100 19.91 19.01 15.46
N LEU A 101 20.17 18.91 14.15
CA LEU A 101 21.25 19.64 13.49
C LEU A 101 21.02 21.15 13.51
N ARG A 102 19.77 21.60 13.30
CA ARG A 102 19.39 23.01 13.39
C ARG A 102 19.59 23.56 14.80
N GLN A 103 19.11 22.84 15.82
CA GLN A 103 19.29 23.21 17.22
C GLN A 103 20.77 23.26 17.61
N ALA A 104 21.58 22.29 17.17
CA ALA A 104 23.02 22.29 17.41
C ALA A 104 23.73 23.52 16.78
N LYS A 105 23.34 23.91 15.55
CA LYS A 105 23.85 25.12 14.90
C LYS A 105 23.46 26.40 15.64
N GLU A 106 22.21 26.52 16.08
CA GLU A 106 21.72 27.66 16.86
C GLU A 106 22.44 27.76 18.21
N ASN A 107 22.60 26.64 18.92
CA ASN A 107 23.32 26.58 20.19
C ASN A 107 24.80 26.98 20.05
N ASN A 108 25.47 26.55 18.97
CA ASN A 108 26.85 26.95 18.71
C ASN A 108 26.96 28.44 18.39
N ARG A 109 26.04 29.01 17.60
CA ARG A 109 26.02 30.46 17.31
C ARG A 109 25.83 31.30 18.59
N ASN A 110 24.97 30.86 19.50
CA ASN A 110 24.75 31.55 20.76
C ASN A 110 26.00 31.47 21.67
N LYS A 111 26.63 30.30 21.77
CA LYS A 111 27.89 30.14 22.52
C LYS A 111 29.05 30.96 21.96
N SER A 112 29.12 31.17 20.64
CA SER A 112 30.13 32.04 20.02
C SER A 112 29.90 33.52 20.37
N ARG A 113 28.65 33.97 20.32
CA ARG A 113 28.27 35.36 20.66
C ARG A 113 28.51 35.71 22.13
N ASP A 114 28.28 34.76 23.05
CA ASP A 114 28.54 34.96 24.48
C ASP A 114 30.04 35.01 24.82
N ARG A 115 30.93 34.53 23.94
CA ARG A 115 32.39 34.61 24.13
C ARG A 115 33.02 35.88 23.56
N GLU A 116 32.28 36.63 22.75
CA GLU A 116 32.72 37.90 22.14
C GLU A 116 32.25 39.14 22.94
N ARG A 117 31.58 38.94 24.08
CA ARG A 117 31.18 39.98 25.04
C ARG A 117 32.02 39.88 26.31
#